data_AF-A0A2E6GZ73-F1
#
_entry.id   AF-A0A2E6GZ73-F1
#
_cell.length_a   1.000
_cell.length_b   1.000
_cell.length_c   1.000
_cell.angle_alpha   90.00
_cell.angle_beta   90.00
_cell.angle_gamma   90.00
#
_symmetry.space_group_name_H-M   'P 1'
#
loop_
_entity.id
_entity.type
_entity.pdbx_description
1 polymer ?
#
loop_
_entity_poly.entity_id
_entity_poly.type
_entity_poly.pdbx_seq_one_letter_code
_entity_poly.pdbx_strand_id
1 'polypeptide(L)'
;MKLAIIILGLFFLSLTVRSRELTLSERTILSGHKTAATVKTFMEAHIKKTDLSMRDYIGFLALRKACDPVNLMIKFIENQKDDYPDQSKKLVPVSSACEKGSLGLAKLYVKQQK
;
A
#
# COMPACT_ATOMS: atom_id res chain seq x y z
N MET A 1 -7.61 -43.84 10.68
CA MET A 1 -6.59 -43.68 9.61
C MET A 1 -6.95 -42.64 8.55
N LYS A 2 -8.16 -42.66 7.96
CA LYS A 2 -8.56 -41.69 6.91
C LYS A 2 -8.47 -40.21 7.34
N LEU A 3 -8.89 -39.89 8.56
CA LEU A 3 -8.80 -38.51 9.11
C LEU A 3 -7.36 -38.02 9.30
N ALA A 4 -6.44 -38.89 9.73
CA ALA A 4 -5.04 -38.54 9.92
C ALA A 4 -4.37 -38.16 8.58
N ILE A 5 -4.70 -38.88 7.50
CA ILE A 5 -4.17 -38.59 6.15
C ILE A 5 -4.70 -37.26 5.62
N ILE A 6 -5.97 -36.93 5.89
CA ILE A 6 -6.57 -35.64 5.50
C ILE A 6 -5.90 -34.48 6.25
N ILE A 7 -5.68 -34.61 7.55
CA ILE A 7 -5.00 -33.58 8.36
C ILE A 7 -3.55 -33.41 7.90
N LEU A 8 -2.85 -34.51 7.62
CA LEU A 8 -1.48 -34.47 7.11
C LEU A 8 -1.42 -33.81 5.72
N GLY A 9 -2.37 -34.13 4.83
CA GLY A 9 -2.47 -33.53 3.50
C GLY A 9 -2.74 -32.02 3.54
N LEU A 10 -3.64 -31.57 4.42
CA LEU A 10 -3.89 -30.14 4.65
C LEU A 10 -2.67 -29.42 5.24
N PHE A 11 -1.92 -30.08 6.12
CA PHE A 11 -0.67 -29.55 6.66
C PHE A 11 0.39 -29.36 5.57
N PHE A 12 0.58 -30.34 4.69
CA PHE A 12 1.52 -30.19 3.56
C PHE A 12 1.08 -29.15 2.55
N LEU A 13 -0.23 -29.00 2.27
CA LEU A 13 -0.74 -27.93 1.42
C LEU A 13 -0.45 -26.54 2.02
N SER A 14 -0.53 -26.38 3.34
CA SER A 14 -0.20 -25.12 4.01
C SER A 14 1.26 -24.71 3.88
N LEU A 15 2.18 -25.68 3.74
CA LEU A 15 3.62 -25.43 3.57
C LEU A 15 4.00 -25.01 2.13
N THR A 16 3.11 -25.20 1.16
CA THR A 16 3.37 -24.89 -0.27
C THR A 16 2.98 -23.48 -0.68
N VAL A 17 2.25 -22.74 0.16
CA VAL A 17 1.94 -21.32 -0.07
C VAL A 17 3.14 -20.49 0.39
N ARG A 18 4.21 -20.47 -0.41
CA ARG A 18 5.32 -19.54 -0.22
C ARG A 18 4.98 -18.22 -0.89
N SER A 19 5.06 -17.14 -0.12
CA SER A 19 5.04 -15.78 -0.63
C SER A 19 6.39 -15.44 -1.28
N ARG A 20 6.37 -14.92 -2.51
CA ARG A 20 7.56 -14.40 -3.18
C ARG A 20 8.09 -13.16 -2.46
N GLU A 21 9.41 -13.07 -2.31
CA GLU A 21 10.04 -11.83 -1.86
C GLU A 21 10.11 -10.79 -2.99
N LEU A 22 9.95 -9.51 -2.63
CA LEU A 22 10.17 -8.41 -3.56
C LEU A 22 11.62 -8.39 -4.08
N THR A 23 11.79 -8.12 -5.37
CA THR A 23 13.10 -7.94 -6.00
C THR A 23 13.79 -6.68 -5.48
N LEU A 24 15.10 -6.55 -5.73
CA LEU A 24 15.84 -5.33 -5.39
C LEU A 24 15.26 -4.08 -6.07
N SER A 25 14.85 -4.20 -7.34
CA SER A 25 14.25 -3.11 -8.12
C SER A 25 12.89 -2.70 -7.54
N GLU A 26 12.04 -3.67 -7.20
CA GLU A 26 10.73 -3.43 -6.57
C GLU A 26 10.91 -2.76 -5.20
N ARG A 27 11.83 -3.25 -4.36
CA ARG A 27 12.16 -2.64 -3.05
C ARG A 27 12.66 -1.21 -3.19
N THR A 28 13.48 -0.94 -4.20
CA THR A 28 14.03 0.41 -4.45
C THR A 28 12.90 1.39 -4.79
N ILE A 29 11.96 1.00 -5.64
CA ILE A 29 10.79 1.82 -6.00
C ILE A 29 9.86 2.05 -4.79
N LEU A 30 9.80 1.07 -3.89
CA LEU A 30 8.98 1.12 -2.68
C LEU A 30 9.68 1.79 -1.48
N SER A 31 10.93 2.23 -1.62
CA SER A 31 11.65 2.92 -0.55
C SER A 31 10.94 4.20 -0.11
N GLY A 32 10.47 5.01 -1.07
CA GLY A 32 9.68 6.23 -0.82
C GLY A 32 8.27 5.95 -0.30
N HIS A 33 7.70 4.79 -0.63
CA HIS A 33 6.33 4.42 -0.26
C HIS A 33 6.13 4.38 1.26
N LYS A 34 7.06 3.80 2.04
CA LYS A 34 6.94 3.73 3.51
C LYS A 34 6.90 5.12 4.15
N THR A 35 7.75 6.02 3.68
CA THR A 35 7.77 7.42 4.12
C THR A 35 6.48 8.14 3.73
N ALA A 36 6.04 7.99 2.48
CA ALA A 36 4.79 8.58 2.00
C ALA A 36 3.57 8.07 2.81
N ALA A 37 3.49 6.78 3.08
CA ALA A 37 2.43 6.18 3.89
C ALA A 37 2.42 6.71 5.34
N THR A 38 3.62 6.94 5.90
CA THR A 38 3.77 7.52 7.25
C THR A 38 3.26 8.96 7.29
N VAL A 39 3.69 9.78 6.32
CA VAL A 39 3.20 11.17 6.17
C VAL A 39 1.68 11.18 5.96
N LYS A 40 1.16 10.32 5.08
CA LYS A 40 -0.29 10.18 4.84
C LYS A 40 -1.06 9.97 6.13
N THR A 41 -0.61 8.99 6.92
CA THR A 41 -1.27 8.58 8.18
C THR A 41 -1.20 9.70 9.21
N PHE A 42 -0.05 10.37 9.32
CA PHE A 42 0.10 11.53 10.19
C PHE A 42 -0.87 12.66 9.81
N MET A 43 -0.91 13.04 8.53
CA MET A 43 -1.79 14.12 8.07
C MET A 43 -3.27 13.75 8.22
N GLU A 44 -3.65 12.52 7.89
CA GLU A 44 -5.03 12.02 8.05
C GLU A 44 -5.52 12.11 9.50
N ALA A 45 -4.63 11.91 10.47
CA ALA A 45 -4.95 12.01 11.89
C ALA A 45 -5.08 13.47 12.39
N HIS A 46 -4.38 14.43 11.77
CA HIS A 46 -4.30 15.81 12.27
C HIS A 46 -5.16 16.83 11.49
N ILE A 47 -5.67 16.46 10.31
CA ILE A 47 -6.61 17.31 9.55
C ILE A 47 -7.99 17.26 10.23
N LYS A 48 -8.48 18.40 10.72
CA LYS A 48 -9.85 18.50 11.25
C LYS A 48 -10.83 18.64 10.09
N LYS A 49 -11.58 17.58 9.82
CA LYS A 49 -12.48 17.46 8.67
C LYS A 49 -13.61 18.50 8.66
N THR A 50 -14.04 18.97 9.84
CA THR A 50 -15.10 19.97 10.03
C THR A 50 -14.73 21.36 9.51
N ASP A 51 -13.43 21.66 9.48
CA ASP A 51 -12.94 22.99 9.13
C ASP A 51 -12.59 23.07 7.63
N LEU A 52 -12.75 21.96 6.90
CA LEU A 52 -12.51 21.91 5.46
C LEU A 52 -13.70 22.48 4.70
N SER A 53 -13.40 23.27 3.67
CA SER A 53 -14.39 23.58 2.64
C SER A 53 -14.88 22.29 1.96
N MET A 54 -16.08 22.28 1.37
CA MET A 54 -16.59 21.09 0.67
C MET A 54 -15.61 20.58 -0.40
N ARG A 55 -14.96 21.50 -1.13
CA ARG A 55 -13.93 21.17 -2.13
C ARG A 55 -12.74 20.45 -1.51
N ASP A 56 -12.25 20.99 -0.40
CA ASP A 56 -11.09 20.45 0.32
C ASP A 56 -11.41 19.11 0.99
N TYR A 57 -12.64 18.94 1.49
CA TYR A 57 -13.12 17.67 2.06
C TYR A 57 -13.18 16.56 1.01
N ILE A 58 -13.70 16.84 -0.20
CA ILE A 58 -13.66 15.90 -1.32
C ILE A 58 -12.22 15.53 -1.67
N GLY A 59 -11.33 16.53 -1.74
CA GLY A 59 -9.89 16.33 -1.95
C GLY A 59 -9.28 15.41 -0.90
N PHE A 60 -9.54 15.67 0.39
CA PHE A 60 -9.11 14.83 1.51
C PHE A 60 -9.56 13.37 1.35
N LEU A 61 -10.83 13.14 1.00
CA LEU A 61 -11.38 11.80 0.81
C LEU A 61 -10.71 11.02 -0.32
N ALA A 62 -10.29 11.70 -1.39
CA ALA A 62 -9.53 11.08 -2.47
C ALA A 62 -8.08 10.80 -2.04
N LEU A 63 -7.41 11.80 -1.44
CA LEU A 63 -5.99 11.73 -1.09
C LEU A 63 -5.70 10.70 0.00
N ARG A 64 -6.62 10.48 0.97
CA ARG A 64 -6.44 9.44 2.01
C ARG A 64 -6.35 8.01 1.45
N LYS A 65 -6.84 7.78 0.24
CA LYS A 65 -6.80 6.48 -0.47
C LYS A 65 -5.64 6.35 -1.46
N ALA A 66 -4.78 7.36 -1.59
CA ALA A 66 -3.75 7.40 -2.63
C ALA A 66 -2.72 6.26 -2.55
N CYS A 67 -2.52 5.68 -1.36
CA CYS A 67 -1.59 4.58 -1.15
C CYS A 67 -2.26 3.19 -1.25
N ASP A 68 -3.57 3.10 -1.41
CA ASP A 68 -4.28 1.82 -1.50
C ASP A 68 -3.86 1.00 -2.72
N PRO A 69 -3.66 1.58 -3.93
CA PRO A 69 -3.25 0.81 -5.10
C PRO A 69 -1.88 0.16 -4.95
N VAL A 70 -0.90 0.88 -4.39
CA VAL A 70 0.45 0.34 -4.19
C VAL A 70 0.44 -0.74 -3.10
N ASN A 71 -0.33 -0.55 -2.01
CA ASN A 71 -0.51 -1.58 -0.98
C ASN A 71 -1.12 -2.87 -1.54
N LEU A 72 -2.15 -2.73 -2.39
CA LEU A 72 -2.78 -3.87 -3.06
C LEU A 72 -1.80 -4.58 -4.00
N MET A 73 -1.00 -3.80 -4.72
CA MET A 73 -0.01 -4.35 -5.65
C MET A 73 1.14 -5.07 -4.95
N ILE A 74 1.64 -4.54 -3.82
CA ILE A 74 2.64 -5.21 -2.97
C ILE A 74 2.11 -6.57 -2.52
N LYS A 75 0.91 -6.60 -1.91
CA LYS A 75 0.27 -7.84 -1.47
C LYS A 75 0.07 -8.82 -2.62
N PHE A 76 -0.33 -8.32 -3.79
CA PHE A 76 -0.50 -9.15 -4.97
C PHE A 76 0.81 -9.81 -5.39
N ILE A 77 1.92 -9.06 -5.43
CA ILE A 77 3.26 -9.56 -5.79
C ILE A 77 3.75 -10.58 -4.76
N GLU A 78 3.61 -10.27 -3.47
CA GLU A 78 4.05 -11.14 -2.38
C GLU A 78 3.29 -12.47 -2.38
N ASN A 79 2.02 -12.49 -2.81
CA ASN A 79 1.25 -13.72 -2.91
C ASN A 79 1.55 -14.57 -4.16
N GLN A 80 2.44 -14.12 -5.05
CA GLN A 80 2.85 -14.90 -6.22
C GLN A 80 3.94 -15.92 -5.88
N LYS A 81 4.17 -16.83 -6.82
CA LYS A 81 5.31 -17.76 -6.81
C LYS A 81 6.61 -17.04 -7.18
N ASP A 82 7.75 -17.63 -6.83
CA ASP A 82 9.08 -17.04 -7.03
C ASP A 82 9.44 -16.75 -8.50
N ASP A 83 8.84 -17.48 -9.45
CA ASP A 83 9.03 -17.30 -10.90
C ASP A 83 8.25 -16.12 -11.48
N TYR A 84 7.41 -15.47 -10.67
CA TYR A 84 6.63 -14.31 -11.10
C TYR A 84 7.56 -13.16 -11.52
N PRO A 85 7.33 -12.55 -12.69
CA PRO A 85 8.22 -11.52 -13.22
C PRO A 85 8.26 -10.28 -12.35
N ASP A 86 9.38 -9.58 -12.41
CA ASP A 86 9.55 -8.26 -11.79
C ASP A 86 8.47 -7.28 -12.25
N GLN A 87 7.83 -6.60 -11.28
CA GLN A 87 6.75 -5.66 -11.51
C GLN A 87 7.17 -4.19 -11.32
N SER A 88 8.46 -3.90 -11.25
CA SER A 88 9.01 -2.56 -11.00
C SER A 88 8.35 -1.50 -11.89
N LYS A 89 8.25 -1.75 -13.20
CA LYS A 89 7.63 -0.82 -14.17
C LYS A 89 6.18 -0.49 -13.82
N LYS A 90 5.43 -1.45 -13.30
CA LYS A 90 4.03 -1.26 -12.91
C LYS A 90 3.90 -0.62 -11.51
N LEU A 91 4.90 -0.82 -10.63
CA LEU A 91 4.95 -0.19 -9.31
C LEU A 91 5.24 1.32 -9.38
N VAL A 92 6.04 1.78 -10.34
CA VAL A 92 6.38 3.21 -10.49
C VAL A 92 5.16 4.14 -10.45
N PRO A 93 4.14 3.99 -11.32
CA PRO A 93 3.01 4.92 -11.33
C PRO A 93 2.19 4.88 -10.04
N VAL A 94 1.97 3.70 -9.45
CA VAL A 94 1.18 3.56 -8.22
C VAL A 94 1.93 4.05 -6.98
N SER A 95 3.25 3.85 -6.93
CA SER A 95 4.12 4.42 -5.89
C SER A 95 4.11 5.94 -5.95
N SER A 96 4.28 6.51 -7.16
CA SER A 96 4.21 7.97 -7.37
C SER A 96 2.85 8.56 -6.99
N ALA A 97 1.75 7.84 -7.23
CA ALA A 97 0.41 8.26 -6.81
C ALA A 97 0.31 8.38 -5.28
N CYS A 98 0.84 7.40 -4.54
CA CYS A 98 0.91 7.44 -3.07
C CYS A 98 1.70 8.66 -2.59
N GLU A 99 2.91 8.89 -3.13
CA GLU A 99 3.75 10.04 -2.78
C GLU A 99 3.04 11.38 -3.03
N LYS A 100 2.45 11.55 -4.22
CA LYS A 100 1.69 12.76 -4.58
C LYS A 100 0.46 12.94 -3.69
N GLY A 101 -0.22 11.86 -3.34
CA GLY A 101 -1.36 11.88 -2.44
C GLY A 101 -0.99 12.34 -1.03
N SER A 102 0.10 11.79 -0.49
CA SER A 102 0.64 12.19 0.82
C SER A 102 1.08 13.65 0.82
N LEU A 103 1.72 14.12 -0.26
CA LEU A 103 2.05 15.54 -0.42
C LEU A 103 0.80 16.42 -0.50
N GLY A 104 -0.25 15.95 -1.17
CA GLY A 104 -1.55 16.63 -1.22
C GLY A 104 -2.17 16.79 0.17
N LEU A 105 -2.13 15.75 1.01
CA LEU A 105 -2.58 15.83 2.40
C LEU A 105 -1.72 16.80 3.22
N ALA A 106 -0.40 16.79 3.02
CA ALA A 106 0.48 17.74 3.69
C ALA A 106 0.17 19.19 3.31
N LYS A 107 -0.09 19.47 2.02
CA LYS A 107 -0.53 20.80 1.56
C LYS A 107 -1.87 21.20 2.19
N LEU A 108 -2.80 20.26 2.28
CA LEU A 108 -4.10 20.50 2.88
C LEU A 108 -3.98 20.84 4.38
N TYR A 109 -3.17 20.08 5.10
CA TYR A 109 -2.85 20.32 6.50
C TYR A 109 -2.24 21.71 6.70
N VAL A 110 -1.23 22.08 5.92
CA VAL A 110 -0.60 23.41 6.01
C VAL A 110 -1.59 24.54 5.70
N LYS A 111 -2.51 24.34 4.74
CA LYS A 111 -3.56 25.31 4.43
C LYS A 111 -4.50 25.53 5.62
N GLN A 112 -4.80 24.48 6.39
CA GLN A 112 -5.66 24.56 7.58
C GLN A 112 -5.00 25.27 8.77
N GLN A 113 -3.67 25.35 8.81
CA GLN A 113 -2.92 26.05 9.86
C GLN A 113 -2.78 27.56 9.63
N LYS A 114 -3.30 28.07 8.50
CA LYS A 114 -3.31 29.50 8.15
C LYS A 114 -4.70 30.06 8.33
#